data_AF-A0A7S3YZI3-F1
#
_entry.id   AF-A0A7S3YZI3-F1
#
_cell.length_a   1.000
_cell.length_b   1.000
_cell.length_c   1.000
_cell.angle_alpha   90.00
_cell.angle_beta   90.00
_cell.angle_gamma   90.00
#
_symmetry.space_group_name_H-M   'P 1'
#
loop_
_entity.id
_entity.type
_entity.pdbx_description
1 polymer ?
#
loop_
_entity_poly.entity_id
_entity_poly.type
_entity_poly.pdbx_seq_one_letter_code
_entity_poly.pdbx_strand_id
1 'polypeptide(L)'
;NTPVLVSNVTWSGAGLTVPPSSFLPRRAQDMSTVDRKTTSTPLEKKKKSKTLTTAQHLPKLVVFDLDNTVWTPELYEFYKTPIPGKTLHVFPAALKALKELHTETKWNGSMVAAASRTGEIEWAHMSLKTFKVDKDNTFDDLMSFKVAE
;
A
#
# COMPACT_ATOMS: atom_id res chain seq x y z
N ASN A 1 -47.68 5.72 -1.77
CA ASN A 1 -46.20 5.68 -1.69
C ASN A 1 -45.65 4.82 -2.80
N THR A 2 -45.34 5.45 -3.91
CA THR A 2 -44.68 4.87 -5.09
C THR A 2 -43.44 5.74 -5.35
N PRO A 3 -42.22 5.18 -5.38
CA PRO A 3 -41.04 5.97 -5.73
C PRO A 3 -40.96 6.17 -7.24
N VAL A 4 -40.84 7.44 -7.64
CA VAL A 4 -40.60 7.86 -9.01
C VAL A 4 -39.10 7.75 -9.30
N LEU A 5 -38.76 6.99 -10.34
CA LEU A 5 -37.45 6.94 -10.97
C LEU A 5 -37.13 8.30 -11.60
N VAL A 6 -35.99 8.88 -11.24
CA VAL A 6 -35.40 10.00 -12.00
C VAL A 6 -34.09 9.51 -12.59
N SER A 7 -34.16 9.09 -13.84
CA SER A 7 -33.01 8.98 -14.75
C SER A 7 -32.85 10.30 -15.50
N ASN A 8 -31.59 10.70 -15.72
CA ASN A 8 -31.04 11.36 -16.92
C ASN A 8 -29.99 12.41 -16.53
N VAL A 9 -28.72 11.99 -16.50
CA VAL A 9 -27.59 12.90 -16.69
C VAL A 9 -27.20 12.80 -18.16
N THR A 10 -27.61 13.80 -18.95
CA THR A 10 -27.14 14.00 -20.32
C THR A 10 -25.97 14.98 -20.31
N TRP A 11 -24.81 14.52 -20.76
CA TRP A 11 -23.64 15.36 -21.05
C TRP A 11 -23.80 15.94 -22.46
N SER A 12 -23.67 17.26 -22.60
CA SER A 12 -23.46 17.93 -23.90
C SER A 12 -22.44 19.04 -23.72
N GLY A 13 -21.38 18.95 -24.52
CA GLY A 13 -20.13 19.68 -24.33
C GLY A 13 -20.09 21.08 -24.95
N ALA A 14 -19.07 21.82 -24.52
CA ALA A 14 -18.43 22.87 -25.29
C ALA A 14 -16.96 22.92 -24.85
N GLY A 15 -16.06 22.69 -25.80
CA GLY A 15 -14.62 22.62 -25.56
C GLY A 15 -13.99 23.98 -25.22
N LEU A 16 -12.87 23.94 -24.50
CA LEU A 16 -11.93 25.04 -24.41
C LEU A 16 -10.51 24.53 -24.68
N THR A 17 -9.98 25.01 -25.79
CA THR A 17 -8.61 24.88 -26.27
C THR A 17 -7.65 25.69 -25.38
N VAL A 18 -6.57 25.05 -24.93
CA VAL A 18 -5.46 25.69 -24.21
C VAL A 18 -4.44 26.29 -25.19
N PRO A 19 -4.04 27.57 -25.06
CA PRO A 19 -2.90 28.11 -25.79
C PRO A 19 -1.55 27.83 -25.07
N PRO A 20 -0.45 27.63 -25.81
CA PRO A 20 0.86 27.35 -25.23
C PRO A 20 1.67 28.62 -24.92
N SER A 21 2.47 28.53 -23.83
CA SER A 21 3.75 29.22 -23.59
C SER A 21 3.80 30.76 -23.60
N SER A 22 4.00 31.35 -22.42
CA SER A 22 4.91 32.50 -22.27
C SER A 22 5.72 32.40 -20.98
N PHE A 23 7.00 32.03 -21.15
CA PHE A 23 8.08 32.26 -20.21
C PHE A 23 8.31 33.77 -20.06
N LEU A 24 8.37 34.30 -18.82
CA LEU A 24 9.21 35.45 -18.48
C LEU A 24 9.78 35.32 -17.05
N PRO A 25 11.04 35.73 -16.83
CA PRO A 25 11.82 35.45 -15.61
C PRO A 25 11.52 36.42 -14.46
N ARG A 26 11.53 35.91 -13.22
CA ARG A 26 11.42 36.74 -12.01
C ARG A 26 12.78 37.41 -11.72
N ARG A 27 12.78 38.73 -11.93
CA ARG A 27 13.88 39.68 -11.74
C ARG A 27 14.44 39.68 -10.32
N ALA A 28 15.77 39.69 -10.23
CA ALA A 28 16.54 39.93 -9.02
C ALA A 28 16.35 41.35 -8.49
N GLN A 29 16.24 41.49 -7.17
CA GLN A 29 16.58 42.73 -6.47
C GLN A 29 17.62 42.42 -5.39
N ASP A 30 18.77 43.01 -5.61
CA ASP A 30 19.86 43.31 -4.68
C ASP A 30 19.44 44.50 -3.80
N MET A 31 19.81 44.48 -2.51
CA MET A 31 20.13 45.67 -1.68
C MET A 31 20.62 45.24 -0.29
N SER A 32 21.95 45.12 -0.20
CA SER A 32 22.88 45.73 0.78
C SER A 32 22.56 45.82 2.30
N THR A 33 23.48 45.20 3.06
CA THR A 33 24.15 45.68 4.29
C THR A 33 23.34 46.31 5.43
N VAL A 34 23.19 45.54 6.52
CA VAL A 34 23.18 46.09 7.88
C VAL A 34 24.08 45.23 8.78
N ASP A 35 25.16 45.83 9.25
CA ASP A 35 26.05 45.32 10.28
C ASP A 35 25.33 45.12 11.63
N ARG A 36 25.50 43.94 12.24
CA ARG A 36 25.35 43.80 13.69
C ARG A 36 26.37 42.81 14.25
N LYS A 37 27.42 43.37 14.82
CA LYS A 37 28.42 42.68 15.65
C LYS A 37 27.92 42.68 17.09
N THR A 38 27.57 41.53 17.66
CA THR A 38 27.48 41.36 19.12
C THR A 38 27.69 39.90 19.54
N THR A 39 28.91 39.66 20.00
CA THR A 39 29.26 38.92 21.23
C THR A 39 28.85 37.45 21.35
N SER A 40 29.85 36.60 21.16
CA SER A 40 29.97 35.26 21.72
C SER A 40 29.88 35.23 23.24
N THR A 41 29.04 34.34 23.79
CA THR A 41 29.29 33.69 25.09
C THR A 41 28.72 32.27 25.03
N PRO A 42 29.45 31.23 25.50
CA PRO A 42 29.12 29.84 25.23
C PRO A 42 28.18 29.31 26.32
N LEU A 43 26.93 29.05 25.96
CA LEU A 43 26.06 28.20 26.78
C LEU A 43 26.07 26.80 26.17
N GLU A 44 27.01 26.02 26.67
CA GLU A 44 27.13 24.58 26.55
C GLU A 44 25.85 23.90 27.09
N LYS A 45 24.79 23.89 26.28
CA LYS A 45 23.72 22.91 26.45
C LYS A 45 24.18 21.66 25.74
N LYS A 46 24.81 20.76 26.50
CA LYS A 46 25.04 19.37 26.13
C LYS A 46 23.69 18.69 25.93
N LYS A 47 23.01 19.01 24.82
CA LYS A 47 21.97 18.16 24.26
C LYS A 47 22.71 16.86 23.94
N LYS A 48 22.46 15.83 24.73
CA LYS A 48 22.68 14.45 24.28
C LYS A 48 21.86 14.32 23.00
N SER A 49 22.48 14.64 21.86
CA SER A 49 22.02 14.20 20.57
C SER A 49 21.99 12.69 20.71
N LYS A 50 20.80 12.15 20.94
CA LYS A 50 20.54 10.73 20.70
C LYS A 50 20.85 10.61 19.22
N THR A 51 22.06 10.15 18.90
CA THR A 51 22.38 9.65 17.59
C THR A 51 21.30 8.61 17.31
N LEU A 52 20.28 9.01 16.55
CA LEU A 52 19.34 8.09 15.93
C LEU A 52 20.20 7.32 14.95
N THR A 53 20.86 6.27 15.45
CA THR A 53 21.18 5.14 14.61
C THR A 53 19.84 4.78 13.99
N THR A 54 19.72 5.04 12.70
CA THR A 54 18.60 4.60 11.86
C THR A 54 18.70 3.08 11.74
N ALA A 55 18.62 2.38 12.88
CA ALA A 55 18.28 0.99 12.91
C ALA A 55 16.96 0.92 12.16
N GLN A 56 16.99 0.33 10.97
CA GLN A 56 15.82 0.20 10.11
C GLN A 56 14.74 -0.49 10.93
N HIS A 57 13.75 0.28 11.36
CA HIS A 57 12.68 -0.24 12.18
C HIS A 57 11.70 -0.93 11.24
N LEU A 58 11.96 -2.20 10.96
CA LEU A 58 11.08 -3.02 10.15
C LEU A 58 9.76 -3.29 10.90
N PRO A 59 8.64 -3.42 10.17
CA PRO A 59 7.35 -3.71 10.78
C PRO A 59 7.37 -5.09 11.43
N LYS A 60 6.80 -5.19 12.63
CA LYS A 60 6.61 -6.49 13.31
C LYS A 60 5.47 -7.32 12.70
N LEU A 61 4.59 -6.69 11.92
CA LEU A 61 3.44 -7.32 11.31
C LEU A 61 3.16 -6.68 9.95
N VAL A 62 3.00 -7.50 8.93
CA VAL A 62 2.51 -7.11 7.60
C VAL A 62 1.17 -7.78 7.38
N VAL A 63 0.16 -6.99 7.02
CA VAL A 63 -1.21 -7.48 6.78
C VAL A 63 -1.56 -7.27 5.32
N PHE A 64 -1.98 -8.35 4.65
CA PHE A 64 -2.45 -8.32 3.28
C PHE A 64 -3.98 -8.25 3.24
N ASP A 65 -4.52 -7.31 2.48
CA ASP A 65 -5.87 -7.46 1.93
C ASP A 65 -5.88 -8.59 0.88
N LEU A 66 -7.06 -9.08 0.50
CA LEU A 66 -7.20 -10.22 -0.41
C LEU A 66 -7.63 -9.80 -1.82
N ASP A 67 -8.87 -9.38 -1.96
CA ASP A 67 -9.47 -9.03 -3.25
C ASP A 67 -8.79 -7.80 -3.84
N ASN A 68 -8.41 -7.87 -5.12
CA ASN A 68 -7.65 -6.84 -5.84
C ASN A 68 -6.31 -6.44 -5.21
N THR A 69 -5.81 -7.21 -4.24
CA THR A 69 -4.49 -7.02 -3.62
C THR A 69 -3.61 -8.25 -3.84
N VAL A 70 -4.11 -9.44 -3.47
CA VAL A 70 -3.43 -10.72 -3.70
C VAL A 70 -3.88 -11.35 -5.01
N TRP A 71 -5.17 -11.25 -5.34
CA TRP A 71 -5.73 -11.86 -6.54
C TRP A 71 -6.78 -10.99 -7.23
N THR A 72 -7.14 -11.41 -8.43
CA THR A 72 -8.22 -10.83 -9.23
C THR A 72 -8.93 -11.93 -10.02
N PRO A 73 -10.23 -11.81 -10.31
CA PRO A 73 -11.20 -10.79 -9.83
C PRO A 73 -11.55 -10.94 -8.35
N GLU A 74 -12.46 -10.09 -7.83
CA GLU A 74 -12.95 -10.20 -6.45
C GLU A 74 -13.82 -11.45 -6.27
N LEU A 75 -13.81 -12.05 -5.07
CA LEU A 75 -14.54 -13.30 -4.83
C LEU A 75 -16.06 -13.21 -5.05
N TYR A 76 -16.69 -12.06 -4.78
CA TYR A 76 -18.14 -11.89 -4.99
C TYR A 76 -18.54 -11.82 -6.46
N GLU A 77 -17.57 -11.63 -7.38
CA GLU A 77 -17.86 -11.57 -8.82
C GLU A 77 -18.18 -12.96 -9.40
N PHE A 78 -17.97 -14.03 -8.63
CA PHE A 78 -18.22 -15.38 -9.07
C PHE A 78 -19.62 -15.88 -8.70
N TYR A 79 -20.32 -16.45 -9.67
CA TYR A 79 -21.58 -17.18 -9.44
C TYR A 79 -21.38 -18.62 -8.96
N LYS A 80 -20.16 -19.15 -9.09
CA LYS A 80 -19.77 -20.51 -8.73
C LYS A 80 -18.42 -20.46 -8.04
N THR A 81 -18.11 -21.50 -7.27
CA THR A 81 -16.83 -21.62 -6.60
C THR A 81 -15.66 -21.37 -7.56
N PRO A 82 -14.82 -20.36 -7.30
CA PRO A 82 -13.68 -20.06 -8.15
C PRO A 82 -12.66 -21.19 -8.07
N ILE A 83 -11.93 -21.39 -9.17
CA ILE A 83 -10.82 -22.34 -9.23
C ILE A 83 -9.52 -21.53 -9.19
N PRO A 84 -8.77 -21.57 -8.06
CA PRO A 84 -7.48 -20.92 -7.93
C PRO A 84 -6.54 -21.27 -9.08
N GLY A 85 -5.99 -20.25 -9.74
CA GLY A 85 -5.04 -20.39 -10.87
C GLY A 85 -5.71 -20.57 -12.24
N LYS A 86 -7.03 -20.79 -12.29
CA LYS A 86 -7.78 -20.86 -13.55
C LYS A 86 -8.72 -19.69 -13.75
N THR A 87 -9.59 -19.44 -12.78
CA THR A 87 -10.57 -18.35 -12.82
C THR A 87 -10.21 -17.22 -11.86
N LEU A 88 -9.45 -17.54 -10.81
CA LEU A 88 -8.91 -16.60 -9.85
C LEU A 88 -7.39 -16.53 -10.03
N HIS A 89 -6.87 -15.36 -10.36
CA HIS A 89 -5.47 -15.16 -10.73
C HIS A 89 -4.74 -14.37 -9.66
N VAL A 90 -3.64 -14.92 -9.16
CA VAL A 90 -2.78 -14.23 -8.17
C VAL A 90 -1.90 -13.21 -8.88
N PHE A 91 -1.75 -12.04 -8.28
CA PHE A 91 -0.79 -11.05 -8.75
C PHE A 91 0.64 -11.57 -8.50
N PRO A 92 1.51 -11.61 -9.53
CA PRO A 92 2.89 -12.04 -9.36
C PRO A 92 3.67 -11.19 -8.34
N ALA A 93 3.29 -9.91 -8.19
CA ALA A 93 3.88 -9.01 -7.21
C ALA A 93 3.54 -9.42 -5.76
N ALA A 94 2.31 -9.88 -5.49
CA ALA A 94 1.92 -10.36 -4.17
C ALA A 94 2.70 -11.62 -3.78
N LEU A 95 2.87 -12.57 -4.73
CA LEU A 95 3.72 -13.75 -4.54
C LEU A 95 5.16 -13.37 -4.23
N LYS A 96 5.73 -12.44 -5.00
CA LYS A 96 7.11 -11.97 -4.79
C LYS A 96 7.28 -11.30 -3.42
N ALA A 97 6.33 -10.45 -3.02
CA ALA A 97 6.38 -9.77 -1.73
C ALA A 97 6.31 -10.77 -0.57
N LEU A 98 5.39 -11.74 -0.64
CA LEU A 98 5.26 -12.75 0.41
C LEU A 98 6.48 -13.68 0.49
N LYS A 99 7.01 -14.07 -0.67
CA LYS A 99 8.28 -14.81 -0.75
C LYS A 99 9.43 -14.03 -0.12
N GLU A 100 9.56 -12.75 -0.43
CA GLU A 100 10.59 -11.89 0.14
C GLU A 100 10.51 -11.83 1.68
N LEU A 101 9.29 -11.60 2.20
CA LEU A 101 9.00 -11.56 3.64
C LEU A 101 9.41 -12.85 4.35
N HIS A 102 9.29 -13.99 3.69
CA HIS A 102 9.64 -15.28 4.27
C HIS A 102 11.14 -15.62 4.13
N THR A 103 11.74 -15.34 2.97
CA THR A 103 13.09 -15.83 2.65
C THR A 103 14.21 -14.90 3.07
N GLU A 104 13.97 -13.58 3.09
CA GLU A 104 15.05 -12.63 3.39
C GLU A 104 15.23 -12.44 4.90
N THR A 105 16.46 -12.61 5.37
CA THR A 105 16.81 -12.53 6.80
C THR A 105 16.53 -11.17 7.44
N LYS A 106 16.42 -10.10 6.63
CA LYS A 106 16.07 -8.76 7.13
C LYS A 106 14.68 -8.77 7.78
N TRP A 107 13.75 -9.57 7.28
CA TRP A 107 12.38 -9.66 7.80
C TRP A 107 12.23 -10.57 9.02
N ASN A 108 13.32 -11.13 9.54
CA ASN A 108 13.26 -12.01 10.70
C ASN A 108 12.53 -11.34 11.89
N GLY A 109 11.53 -12.04 12.44
CA GLY A 109 10.64 -11.52 13.49
C GLY A 109 9.46 -10.68 13.00
N SER A 110 9.30 -10.47 11.68
CA SER A 110 8.09 -9.89 11.09
C SER A 110 7.06 -11.00 10.87
N MET A 111 5.86 -10.80 11.39
CA MET A 111 4.73 -11.70 11.18
C MET A 111 3.95 -11.29 9.93
N VAL A 112 3.22 -12.25 9.34
CA VAL A 112 2.32 -11.99 8.20
C VAL A 112 0.90 -12.39 8.56
N ALA A 113 -0.07 -11.57 8.16
CA ALA A 113 -1.49 -11.85 8.32
C ALA A 113 -2.26 -11.47 7.05
N ALA A 114 -3.51 -11.95 6.96
CA ALA A 114 -4.48 -11.51 5.98
C ALA A 114 -5.69 -10.89 6.69
N ALA A 115 -6.27 -9.86 6.10
CA ALA A 115 -7.50 -9.22 6.57
C ALA A 115 -8.35 -8.80 5.37
N SER A 116 -9.54 -9.36 5.24
CA SER A 116 -10.48 -9.04 4.16
C SER A 116 -11.90 -8.87 4.71
N ARG A 117 -12.73 -8.14 3.95
CA ARG A 117 -14.16 -7.95 4.21
C ARG A 117 -15.05 -8.90 3.41
N THR A 118 -14.46 -9.85 2.68
CA THR A 118 -15.22 -10.78 1.84
C THR A 118 -16.26 -11.57 2.63
N GLY A 119 -17.45 -11.70 2.08
CA GLY A 119 -18.50 -12.60 2.60
C GLY A 119 -18.24 -14.06 2.25
N GLU A 120 -17.37 -14.32 1.26
CA GLU A 120 -17.07 -15.65 0.74
C GLU A 120 -15.90 -16.30 1.51
N ILE A 121 -16.11 -16.50 2.82
CA ILE A 121 -15.08 -16.93 3.78
C ILE A 121 -14.44 -18.27 3.35
N GLU A 122 -15.25 -19.26 2.99
CA GLU A 122 -14.75 -20.58 2.59
C GLU A 122 -13.90 -20.52 1.32
N TRP A 123 -14.30 -19.70 0.34
CA TRP A 123 -13.55 -19.54 -0.90
C TRP A 123 -12.23 -18.81 -0.68
N ALA A 124 -12.20 -17.83 0.24
CA ALA A 124 -10.97 -17.17 0.64
C ALA A 124 -9.99 -18.16 1.29
N HIS A 125 -10.43 -18.96 2.26
CA HIS A 125 -9.58 -19.97 2.90
C HIS A 125 -9.09 -21.03 1.92
N MET A 126 -9.97 -21.55 1.06
CA MET A 126 -9.58 -22.50 0.03
C MET A 126 -8.53 -21.92 -0.92
N SER A 127 -8.71 -20.67 -1.34
CA SER A 127 -7.78 -19.98 -2.22
C SER A 127 -6.40 -19.81 -1.58
N LEU A 128 -6.35 -19.37 -0.31
CA LEU A 128 -5.11 -19.23 0.45
C LEU A 128 -4.37 -20.57 0.63
N LYS A 129 -5.10 -21.66 0.86
CA LYS A 129 -4.55 -23.02 0.95
C LYS A 129 -4.10 -23.59 -0.40
N THR A 130 -4.54 -23.01 -1.52
CA THR A 130 -4.22 -23.52 -2.86
C THR A 130 -3.07 -22.76 -3.52
N PHE A 131 -2.97 -21.45 -3.28
CA PHE A 131 -1.94 -20.62 -3.90
C PHE A 131 -0.56 -20.89 -3.31
N LYS A 132 0.33 -21.44 -4.14
CA LYS A 132 1.72 -21.73 -3.78
C LYS A 132 2.58 -20.48 -3.88
N VAL A 133 3.31 -20.19 -2.81
CA VAL A 133 4.29 -19.09 -2.75
C VAL A 133 5.68 -19.60 -3.15
N ASP A 134 6.03 -20.79 -2.65
CA ASP A 134 7.25 -21.51 -2.97
C ASP A 134 6.94 -22.98 -3.31
N LYS A 135 7.97 -23.82 -3.40
CA LYS A 135 7.80 -25.26 -3.70
C LYS A 135 6.97 -25.98 -2.64
N ASP A 136 7.16 -25.58 -1.38
CA ASP A 136 6.67 -26.30 -0.22
C ASP A 136 5.60 -25.53 0.56
N ASN A 137 5.49 -24.20 0.36
CA ASN A 137 4.62 -23.33 1.16
C ASN A 137 3.51 -22.69 0.32
N THR A 138 2.31 -22.68 0.90
CA THR A 138 1.14 -21.94 0.40
C THR A 138 1.01 -20.59 1.10
N PHE A 139 0.09 -19.73 0.65
CA PHE A 139 -0.23 -18.49 1.35
C PHE A 139 -0.66 -18.76 2.80
N ASP A 140 -1.49 -19.77 3.03
CA ASP A 140 -2.01 -20.13 4.36
C ASP A 140 -0.91 -20.59 5.33
N ASP A 141 0.12 -21.27 4.82
CA ASP A 141 1.25 -21.75 5.64
C ASP A 141 2.08 -20.60 6.21
N LEU A 142 2.11 -19.47 5.50
CA LEU A 142 2.92 -18.30 5.87
C LEU A 142 2.17 -17.32 6.79
N MET A 143 0.86 -17.50 6.97
CA MET A 143 0.07 -16.66 7.86
C MET A 143 0.30 -17.04 9.32
N SER A 144 0.72 -16.08 10.13
CA SER A 144 0.98 -16.26 11.57
C SER A 144 -0.31 -16.37 12.40
N PHE A 145 -1.44 -15.96 11.85
CA PHE A 145 -2.73 -15.95 12.52
C PHE A 145 -3.72 -16.80 11.73
N LYS A 146 -4.27 -17.81 12.39
CA LYS A 146 -5.32 -18.67 11.84
C LYS A 146 -6.53 -18.57 12.75
N VAL A 147 -7.71 -18.49 12.17
CA VAL A 147 -8.97 -18.55 12.93
C VAL A 147 -9.08 -19.97 13.49
N ALA A 148 -9.36 -20.11 14.79
CA ALA A 148 -9.63 -21.40 15.39
C ALA A 148 -10.95 -21.94 14.79
N GLU A 149 -10.88 -23.12 14.19
CA GLU A 149 -12.04 -23.88 13.68
C GLU A 149 -12.95 -24.35 14.83
#